data_AF-A0A091VYT5-F1
#
_entry.id   AF-A0A091VYT5-F1
#
_cell.length_a   1.000
_cell.length_b   1.000
_cell.length_c   1.000
_cell.angle_alpha   90.00
_cell.angle_beta   90.00
_cell.angle_gamma   90.00
#
_symmetry.space_group_name_H-M   'P 1'
#
loop_
_entity.id
_entity.type
_entity.pdbx_description
1 polymer ?
#
loop_
_entity_poly.entity_id
_entity_poly.type
_entity_poly.pdbx_seq_one_letter_code
_entity_poly.pdbx_strand_id
1 'polypeptide(L)'
;MDLKVICVLSVILIVALSTLAEGRTPPTRCQCKVALRERRNCGYPGISAAECRKAGCCFNTALPGVPWCFAPKAKKVRKVCPNDPYARINCGFPGITAKECEKKGCCFRAQPAGVPWCFYHRVVE
;
A
#
# COMPACT_ATOMS: atom_id res chain seq x y z
N MET A 1 -32.56 -32.73 -4.97
CA MET A 1 -31.37 -31.95 -5.36
C MET A 1 -30.19 -32.90 -5.36
N ASP A 2 -29.49 -33.03 -6.49
CA ASP A 2 -28.37 -33.95 -6.64
C ASP A 2 -27.18 -33.50 -5.78
N LEU A 3 -26.47 -34.44 -5.15
CA LEU A 3 -25.30 -34.17 -4.31
C LEU A 3 -24.23 -33.36 -5.07
N LYS A 4 -24.09 -33.60 -6.38
CA LYS A 4 -23.20 -32.83 -7.25
C LYS A 4 -23.61 -31.35 -7.34
N VAL A 5 -24.90 -31.07 -7.41
CA VAL A 5 -25.43 -29.69 -7.48
C VAL A 5 -25.17 -28.97 -6.16
N ILE A 6 -25.33 -29.65 -5.02
CA ILE A 6 -25.05 -29.09 -3.69
C ILE A 6 -23.57 -28.77 -3.53
N CYS A 7 -22.67 -29.67 -3.96
CA CYS A 7 -21.22 -29.45 -3.92
C CYS A 7 -20.77 -28.30 -4.83
N VAL A 8 -21.36 -28.16 -6.01
CA VAL A 8 -21.04 -27.04 -6.91
C VAL A 8 -21.50 -25.71 -6.32
N LEU A 9 -22.70 -25.66 -5.74
CA LEU A 9 -23.21 -24.44 -5.10
C LEU A 9 -22.39 -24.02 -3.87
N SER A 10 -21.95 -24.99 -3.05
CA SER A 10 -21.12 -24.69 -1.88
C SER A 10 -19.73 -24.17 -2.27
N VAL A 11 -19.11 -24.74 -3.31
CA VAL A 11 -17.82 -24.24 -3.83
C VAL A 11 -17.95 -22.83 -4.40
N ILE A 12 -19.02 -22.55 -5.17
CA ILE A 12 -19.28 -21.19 -5.70
C ILE A 12 -19.45 -20.18 -4.56
N LEU A 13 -20.19 -20.53 -3.51
CA LEU A 13 -20.39 -19.67 -2.35
C LEU A 13 -19.08 -19.40 -1.60
N ILE A 14 -18.24 -20.42 -1.40
CA ILE A 14 -16.93 -20.27 -0.73
C ILE A 14 -15.99 -19.37 -1.54
N VAL A 15 -15.93 -19.56 -2.86
CA VAL A 15 -15.11 -18.71 -3.74
C VAL A 15 -15.60 -17.27 -3.72
N ALA A 16 -16.92 -17.03 -3.77
CA ALA A 16 -17.52 -15.70 -3.69
C ALA A 16 -17.29 -15.00 -2.33
N LEU A 17 -17.30 -15.75 -1.23
CA LEU A 17 -16.96 -15.22 0.09
C LEU A 17 -15.47 -14.88 0.22
N SER A 18 -14.61 -15.64 -0.46
CA SER A 18 -13.15 -15.44 -0.43
C SER A 18 -12.73 -14.18 -1.20
N THR A 19 -13.42 -13.83 -2.29
CA THR A 19 -13.13 -12.60 -3.05
C THR A 19 -13.57 -11.32 -2.33
N LEU A 20 -14.54 -11.40 -1.41
CA LEU A 20 -14.94 -10.28 -0.55
C LEU A 20 -13.94 -10.00 0.59
N ALA A 21 -13.11 -10.99 0.93
CA ALA A 21 -12.10 -10.90 1.97
C ALA A 21 -10.77 -10.33 1.45
N GLU A 22 -10.80 -9.35 0.52
CA GLU A 22 -9.64 -8.49 0.29
C GLU A 22 -9.27 -7.86 1.63
N GLY A 23 -8.21 -8.37 2.24
CA GLY A 23 -7.76 -7.98 3.57
C GLY A 23 -7.58 -6.47 3.61
N ARG A 24 -8.50 -5.77 4.28
CA ARG A 24 -8.45 -4.33 4.44
C ARG A 24 -7.26 -4.00 5.34
N THR A 25 -6.14 -3.70 4.71
CA THR A 25 -4.92 -3.30 5.41
C THR A 25 -5.16 -1.95 6.09
N PRO A 26 -4.68 -1.77 7.33
CA PRO A 26 -4.78 -0.49 8.01
C PRO A 26 -4.11 0.61 7.17
N PRO A 27 -4.77 1.77 6.98
CA PRO A 27 -4.21 2.85 6.18
C PRO A 27 -3.03 3.49 6.90
N THR A 28 -2.07 4.00 6.12
CA THR A 28 -0.93 4.73 6.69
C THR A 28 -1.34 6.13 7.14
N ARG A 29 -0.52 6.75 7.99
CA ARG A 29 -0.78 8.10 8.52
C ARG A 29 -0.97 9.15 7.41
N CYS A 30 -0.24 9.02 6.30
CA CYS A 30 -0.35 9.90 5.15
C CYS A 30 -1.71 9.76 4.44
N GLN A 31 -2.20 8.53 4.32
CA GLN A 31 -3.50 8.26 3.72
C GLN A 31 -4.67 8.86 4.53
N CYS A 32 -4.49 9.03 5.84
CA CYS A 32 -5.50 9.64 6.71
C CYS A 32 -5.51 11.17 6.73
N LYS A 33 -4.60 11.83 5.99
CA LYS A 33 -4.62 13.30 5.81
C LYS A 33 -5.64 13.70 4.75
N VAL A 34 -6.92 13.47 5.04
CA VAL A 34 -8.07 13.85 4.18
C VAL A 34 -8.68 15.15 4.70
N ALA A 35 -8.92 16.11 3.80
CA ALA A 35 -9.60 17.36 4.16
C ALA A 35 -11.02 17.06 4.64
N LEU A 36 -11.51 17.81 5.63
CA LEU A 36 -12.80 17.52 6.29
C LEU A 36 -13.96 17.38 5.31
N ARG A 37 -14.02 18.26 4.30
CA ARG A 37 -15.06 18.28 3.26
C ARG A 37 -14.95 17.12 2.26
N GLU A 38 -13.79 16.49 2.17
CA GLU A 38 -13.52 15.35 1.27
C GLU A 38 -13.72 13.99 1.96
N ARG A 39 -13.97 13.98 3.28
CA ARG A 39 -14.15 12.75 4.04
C ARG A 39 -15.42 12.04 3.57
N ARG A 40 -15.24 10.83 3.04
CA ARG A 40 -16.33 9.91 2.75
C ARG A 40 -16.49 8.93 3.89
N ASN A 41 -17.71 8.76 4.39
CA ASN A 41 -18.01 7.84 5.47
C ASN A 41 -17.57 6.40 5.10
N CYS A 42 -16.97 5.69 6.06
CA CYS A 42 -16.54 4.30 5.89
C CYS A 42 -17.10 3.34 6.96
N GLY A 43 -17.73 3.88 8.01
CA GLY A 43 -18.25 3.08 9.12
C GLY A 43 -19.75 3.26 9.31
N TYR A 44 -20.30 2.54 10.28
CA TYR A 44 -21.65 2.78 10.78
C TYR A 44 -21.62 3.85 11.90
N PRO A 45 -22.76 4.51 12.22
CA PRO A 45 -22.82 5.48 13.31
C PRO A 45 -22.43 4.87 14.66
N GLY A 46 -21.56 5.54 15.42
CA GLY A 46 -21.08 5.04 16.71
C GLY A 46 -19.98 3.97 16.66
N ILE A 47 -19.46 3.66 15.47
CA ILE A 47 -18.32 2.73 15.30
C ILE A 47 -17.13 3.14 16.19
N SER A 48 -16.50 2.16 16.84
CA SER A 48 -15.31 2.42 17.63
C SER A 48 -14.09 2.76 16.74
N ALA A 49 -13.11 3.44 17.33
CA ALA A 49 -11.85 3.73 16.66
C ALA A 49 -11.08 2.47 16.23
N ALA A 50 -11.24 1.37 16.97
CA ALA A 50 -10.60 0.10 16.68
C ALA A 50 -11.26 -0.60 15.49
N GLU A 51 -12.59 -0.68 15.48
CA GLU A 51 -13.34 -1.30 14.38
C GLU A 51 -13.17 -0.51 13.07
N CYS A 52 -13.20 0.82 13.14
CA CYS A 52 -12.95 1.65 11.96
C CYS A 52 -11.58 1.39 11.33
N ARG A 53 -10.54 1.28 12.16
CA ARG A 53 -9.17 0.96 11.69
C ARG A 53 -9.07 -0.47 11.15
N LYS A 54 -9.73 -1.44 11.81
CA LYS A 54 -9.82 -2.83 11.32
C LYS A 54 -10.57 -2.93 10.00
N ALA A 55 -11.51 -2.03 9.76
CA ALA A 55 -12.20 -1.89 8.48
C ALA A 55 -11.36 -1.19 7.40
N GLY A 56 -10.06 -0.96 7.61
CA GLY A 56 -9.15 -0.32 6.64
C GLY A 56 -9.37 1.18 6.49
N CYS A 57 -9.96 1.82 7.50
CA CYS A 57 -10.34 3.23 7.43
C CYS A 57 -9.68 4.09 8.50
N CYS A 58 -9.76 5.40 8.28
CA CYS A 58 -9.17 6.41 9.12
C CYS A 58 -10.20 6.87 10.16
N PHE A 59 -9.75 7.05 11.40
CA PHE A 59 -10.60 7.51 12.49
C PHE A 59 -10.08 8.83 13.05
N ASN A 60 -10.92 9.86 13.12
CA ASN A 60 -10.59 11.15 13.72
C ASN A 60 -11.86 11.91 14.17
N THR A 61 -11.96 12.16 15.47
CA THR A 61 -13.10 12.80 16.16
C THR A 61 -12.90 14.29 16.43
N ALA A 62 -11.83 14.92 15.92
CA ALA A 62 -11.46 16.29 16.26
C ALA A 62 -12.53 17.34 15.94
N LEU A 63 -13.43 17.06 14.98
CA LEU A 63 -14.48 18.00 14.58
C LEU A 63 -15.83 17.30 14.40
N PRO A 64 -16.94 17.92 14.85
CA PRO A 64 -18.29 17.44 14.61
C PRO A 64 -18.76 17.76 13.19
N GLY A 65 -19.89 17.19 12.77
CA GLY A 65 -20.52 17.47 11.47
C GLY A 65 -19.82 16.84 10.27
N VAL A 66 -18.81 15.99 10.49
CA VAL A 66 -18.11 15.22 9.46
C VAL A 66 -17.94 13.76 9.88
N PRO A 67 -17.78 12.82 8.94
CA PRO A 67 -17.53 11.42 9.29
C PRO A 67 -16.26 11.27 10.14
N TRP A 68 -16.42 10.66 11.32
CA TRP A 68 -15.29 10.32 12.19
C TRP A 68 -14.54 9.10 11.68
N CYS A 69 -15.26 8.11 11.16
CA CYS A 69 -14.70 7.01 10.40
C CYS A 69 -14.81 7.28 8.89
N PHE A 70 -13.69 7.49 8.21
CA PHE A 70 -13.68 7.90 6.82
C PHE A 70 -12.69 7.12 5.96
N ALA A 71 -12.98 7.05 4.67
CA ALA A 71 -12.16 6.36 3.69
C ALA A 71 -10.77 7.02 3.58
N PRO A 72 -9.69 6.23 3.54
CA PRO A 72 -8.35 6.76 3.33
C PRO A 72 -8.16 7.29 1.90
N LYS A 73 -7.13 8.12 1.69
CA LYS A 73 -6.65 8.41 0.33
C LYS A 73 -6.12 7.13 -0.32
N ALA A 74 -6.24 7.06 -1.64
CA ALA A 74 -5.56 6.04 -2.43
C ALA A 74 -4.07 6.06 -2.08
N LYS A 75 -3.50 4.87 -1.84
CA LYS A 75 -2.08 4.72 -1.55
C LYS A 75 -1.31 5.14 -2.80
N LYS A 76 -0.56 6.23 -2.69
CA LYS A 76 0.33 6.70 -3.76
C LYS A 76 1.72 6.20 -3.44
N VAL A 77 2.22 5.24 -4.22
CA VAL A 77 3.60 4.79 -4.12
C VAL A 77 4.41 5.38 -5.26
N ARG A 78 5.64 5.76 -4.96
CA ARG A 78 6.62 6.19 -5.96
C ARG A 78 7.94 5.47 -5.74
N LYS A 79 8.61 5.16 -6.85
CA LYS A 79 9.98 4.64 -6.85
C LYS A 79 10.94 5.83 -6.77
N VAL A 80 11.82 5.82 -5.79
CA VAL A 80 12.84 6.85 -5.60
C VAL A 80 14.21 6.21 -5.50
N CYS A 81 15.23 6.91 -5.96
CA CYS A 81 16.62 6.50 -5.75
C CYS A 81 17.08 6.91 -4.35
N PRO A 82 17.48 5.97 -3.48
CA PRO A 82 18.00 6.30 -2.16
C PRO A 82 19.17 7.29 -2.24
N ASN A 83 19.08 8.37 -1.45
CA ASN A 83 20.17 9.34 -1.37
C ASN A 83 21.32 8.82 -0.52
N ASP A 84 21.01 8.15 0.60
CA ASP A 84 22.00 7.54 1.48
C ASP A 84 22.74 6.39 0.76
N PRO A 85 24.07 6.48 0.61
CA PRO A 85 24.90 5.44 0.04
C PRO A 85 24.82 4.08 0.74
N TYR A 86 24.69 4.07 2.06
CA TYR A 86 24.71 2.84 2.86
C TYR A 86 23.36 2.12 2.83
N ALA A 87 22.31 2.83 2.44
CA ALA A 87 20.99 2.29 2.18
C ALA A 87 20.84 1.59 0.81
N ARG A 88 21.88 1.62 -0.04
CA ARG A 88 21.84 1.10 -1.42
C ARG A 88 21.94 -0.42 -1.44
N ILE A 89 21.02 -1.05 -2.15
CA ILE A 89 21.03 -2.49 -2.41
C ILE A 89 21.47 -2.70 -3.85
N ASN A 90 22.53 -3.47 -4.06
CA ASN A 90 23.14 -3.68 -5.36
C ASN A 90 22.15 -4.28 -6.38
N CYS A 91 22.10 -3.70 -7.59
CA CYS A 91 21.28 -4.15 -8.73
C CYS A 91 22.13 -4.43 -10.01
N GLY A 92 23.44 -4.28 -9.92
CA GLY A 92 24.36 -4.34 -11.04
C GLY A 92 25.49 -5.34 -10.82
N PHE A 93 26.63 -5.03 -11.42
CA PHE A 93 27.89 -5.76 -11.28
C PHE A 93 29.06 -4.77 -11.37
N PRO A 94 30.27 -5.11 -10.90
CA PRO A 94 31.43 -4.24 -11.01
C PRO A 94 31.72 -3.83 -12.46
N GLY A 95 31.95 -2.54 -12.71
CA GLY A 95 32.21 -2.02 -14.06
C GLY A 95 30.97 -1.77 -14.92
N ILE A 96 29.76 -2.02 -14.41
CA ILE A 96 28.52 -1.69 -15.14
C ILE A 96 28.45 -0.19 -15.49
N THR A 97 28.06 0.12 -16.72
CA THR A 97 27.86 1.51 -17.15
C THR A 97 26.53 2.07 -16.62
N ALA A 98 26.43 3.40 -16.53
CA ALA A 98 25.19 4.07 -16.13
C ALA A 98 24.01 3.64 -17.02
N LYS A 99 24.23 3.61 -18.34
CA LYS A 99 23.22 3.25 -19.34
C LYS A 99 22.70 1.81 -19.17
N GLU A 100 23.58 0.86 -18.89
CA GLU A 100 23.19 -0.53 -18.65
C GLU A 100 22.40 -0.68 -17.35
N CYS A 101 22.81 0.03 -16.28
CA CYS A 101 22.10 0.04 -15.01
C CYS A 101 20.68 0.63 -15.15
N GLU A 102 20.55 1.77 -15.82
CA GLU A 102 19.26 2.42 -16.06
C GLU A 102 18.36 1.57 -16.96
N LYS A 103 18.92 0.88 -17.97
CA LYS A 103 18.19 -0.08 -18.80
C LYS A 103 17.65 -1.27 -18.00
N LYS A 104 18.32 -1.67 -16.91
CA LYS A 104 17.81 -2.65 -15.94
C LYS A 104 16.69 -2.11 -15.03
N GLY A 105 16.33 -0.83 -15.15
CA GLY A 105 15.32 -0.19 -14.30
C GLY A 105 15.82 0.13 -12.90
N CYS A 106 17.13 0.35 -12.76
CA CYS A 106 17.79 0.67 -11.50
C CYS A 106 18.39 2.07 -11.49
N CYS A 107 18.73 2.55 -10.29
CA CYS A 107 19.36 3.83 -10.08
C CYS A 107 20.87 3.70 -10.27
N PHE A 108 21.50 4.71 -10.89
CA PHE A 108 22.94 4.79 -11.00
C PHE A 108 23.50 6.05 -10.33
N ARG A 109 24.44 5.89 -9.40
CA ARG A 109 25.24 6.98 -8.82
C ARG A 109 26.64 6.48 -8.47
N ALA A 110 27.65 6.97 -9.19
CA ALA A 110 29.04 6.54 -9.05
C ALA A 110 29.80 7.15 -7.85
N GLN A 111 29.09 7.45 -6.75
CA GLN A 111 29.67 8.04 -5.54
C GLN A 111 28.88 7.67 -4.28
N PRO A 112 29.53 7.56 -3.11
CA PRO A 112 30.98 7.47 -2.88
C PRO A 112 31.56 6.14 -3.40
N ALA A 113 32.87 5.95 -3.26
CA ALA A 113 33.50 4.64 -3.45
C ALA A 113 33.09 3.66 -2.34
N GLY A 114 33.23 2.36 -2.58
CA GLY A 114 32.93 1.32 -1.59
C GLY A 114 31.44 1.02 -1.38
N VAL A 115 30.55 1.60 -2.19
CA VAL A 115 29.12 1.30 -2.18
C VAL A 115 28.63 0.87 -3.57
N PRO A 116 27.48 0.19 -3.69
CA PRO A 116 26.89 -0.10 -4.99
C PRO A 116 26.60 1.18 -5.79
N TRP A 117 27.16 1.26 -6.99
CA TRP A 117 26.89 2.36 -7.92
C TRP A 117 25.62 2.15 -8.72
N CYS A 118 25.29 0.90 -9.06
CA CYS A 118 24.00 0.50 -9.59
C CYS A 118 23.17 -0.16 -8.48
N PHE A 119 22.00 0.41 -8.16
CA PHE A 119 21.22 -0.02 -7.01
C PHE A 119 19.71 0.08 -7.23
N TYR A 120 18.95 -0.70 -6.46
CA TYR A 120 17.50 -0.70 -6.54
C TYR A 120 16.88 0.61 -6.07
N HIS A 121 15.74 0.93 -6.67
CA HIS A 121 14.82 1.95 -6.17
C HIS A 121 14.26 1.52 -4.80
N ARG A 122 13.94 2.49 -3.96
CA ARG A 122 13.05 2.29 -2.83
C ARG A 122 11.63 2.73 -3.18
N VAL A 123 10.67 1.98 -2.65
CA VAL A 123 9.26 2.35 -2.73
C VAL A 123 8.95 3.21 -1.52
N VAL A 124 8.47 4.43 -1.76
CA VAL A 124 8.02 5.35 -0.71
C VAL A 124 6.58 5.75 -0.97
N GLU A 125 5.87 6.02 0.12
CA GLU A 125 4.52 6.59 0.13
C GLU A 125 4.54 8.12 0.25
#